data_AF-A0A6I3LSI0-F1
#
_entry.id   AF-A0A6I3LSI0-F1
#
_cell.length_a   1.000
_cell.length_b   1.000
_cell.length_c   1.000
_cell.angle_alpha   90.00
_cell.angle_beta   90.00
_cell.angle_gamma   90.00
#
_symmetry.space_group_name_H-M   'P 1'
#
loop_
_entity.id
_entity.type
_entity.pdbx_description
1 polymer ?
#
loop_
_entity_poly.entity_id
_entity_poly.type
_entity_poly.pdbx_seq_one_letter_code
_entity_poly.pdbx_strand_id
1 'polypeptide(L)'
;MKNFEIFNSKNMKKPFLILFFFISFLSSAQKKETVTIPKGVVYKYADAKIIEKAKKLISDNLSENNDYKILQNNLIIGPELWKRFKANEKIQKIEGGAVQFHVDDLILDGKMCQDITDTKIVWDEFKNEVSNQFIIRKANELELAYYWSVISFDIEEPLLIVETKEHNYILNLLKKDLKLLWLDEAPKTNYIRVPGKIYQNGNEIESVSEGIKETRLEKVVFLNSDAELAENSSLEDLQLIIQKTDKIFDELFKNSMKSGKIMVEFELKKKKNEITYAVKDDLDLDIMKEFEKRVNSEQYPNSKNDPIKLQLIYKVNSFNDTE
;
A
#
# COMPACT_ATOMS: atom_id res chain seq x y z
N MET A 1 11.70 39.56 85.34
CA MET A 1 11.58 38.33 86.15
C MET A 1 12.21 37.20 85.33
N LYS A 2 13.32 36.65 85.86
CA LYS A 2 14.04 35.41 85.47
C LYS A 2 14.54 35.23 84.03
N ASN A 3 15.84 35.47 83.87
CA ASN A 3 16.73 34.56 83.14
C ASN A 3 16.65 33.15 83.76
N PHE A 4 16.66 32.10 82.94
CA PHE A 4 17.30 30.83 83.32
C PHE A 4 17.81 30.09 82.08
N GLU A 5 19.04 29.64 82.23
CA GLU A 5 19.85 28.89 81.29
C GLU A 5 19.38 27.42 81.17
N ILE A 6 19.58 26.90 79.95
CA ILE A 6 20.20 25.61 79.60
C ILE A 6 19.95 24.42 80.55
N PHE A 7 19.28 23.40 80.02
CA PHE A 7 19.51 22.00 80.40
C PHE A 7 19.76 21.13 79.16
N ASN A 8 20.97 20.59 79.09
CA ASN A 8 21.38 19.53 78.18
C ASN A 8 20.78 18.19 78.63
N SER A 9 20.23 17.39 77.72
CA SER A 9 19.99 15.97 77.97
C SER A 9 19.90 15.13 76.69
N LYS A 10 20.98 14.38 76.45
CA LYS A 10 21.04 12.98 76.01
C LYS A 10 20.34 12.55 74.71
N ASN A 11 21.20 12.27 73.72
CA ASN A 11 21.17 11.12 72.81
C ASN A 11 20.27 9.94 73.27
N MET A 12 19.34 9.46 72.44
CA MET A 12 19.59 8.37 71.46
C MET A 12 18.29 7.80 70.86
N LYS A 13 18.41 7.28 69.62
CA LYS A 13 17.47 6.48 68.82
C LYS A 13 16.40 7.25 68.04
N LYS A 14 16.82 7.88 66.92
CA LYS A 14 15.94 8.01 65.75
C LYS A 14 16.07 6.71 64.94
N PRO A 15 14.97 6.02 64.59
CA PRO A 15 15.05 4.95 63.62
C PRO A 15 15.49 5.57 62.28
N PHE A 16 16.51 4.96 61.67
CA PHE A 16 16.91 5.27 60.31
C PHE A 16 15.73 4.88 59.41
N LEU A 17 14.89 5.86 59.07
CA LEU A 17 13.87 5.67 58.04
C LEU A 17 14.63 5.62 56.72
N ILE A 18 15.05 4.41 56.32
CA ILE A 18 15.53 4.15 54.96
C ILE A 18 14.32 4.42 54.07
N LEU A 19 14.23 5.64 53.55
CA LEU A 19 13.34 6.00 52.48
C LEU A 19 13.85 5.25 51.25
N PHE A 20 13.36 4.02 51.09
CA PHE A 20 13.51 3.26 49.88
C PHE A 20 12.82 4.08 48.79
N PHE A 21 13.58 4.92 48.09
CA PHE A 21 13.17 5.48 46.81
C PHE A 21 13.01 4.26 45.89
N PHE A 22 11.81 3.68 45.89
CA PHE A 22 11.28 2.98 44.74
C PHE A 22 11.26 4.04 43.64
N ILE A 23 12.39 4.18 42.94
CA ILE A 23 12.40 4.73 41.60
C ILE A 23 11.59 3.71 40.83
N SER A 24 10.28 3.96 40.75
CA SER A 24 9.39 3.29 39.85
C SER A 24 10.08 3.37 38.50
N PHE A 25 10.64 2.25 38.04
CA PHE A 25 10.80 2.02 36.63
C PHE A 25 9.38 2.15 36.08
N LEU A 26 9.01 3.38 35.69
CA LEU A 26 7.97 3.61 34.71
C LEU A 26 8.54 2.97 33.44
N SER A 27 8.45 1.65 33.39
CA SER A 27 8.36 0.90 32.15
C SER A 27 7.28 1.62 31.38
N SER A 28 7.72 2.52 30.52
CA SER A 28 6.85 3.14 29.53
C SER A 28 6.44 1.96 28.68
N ALA A 29 5.32 1.34 29.03
CA ALA A 29 4.58 0.48 28.13
C ALA A 29 4.34 1.38 26.93
N GLN A 30 5.17 1.21 25.91
CA GLN A 30 5.10 1.96 24.66
C GLN A 30 3.65 1.81 24.24
N LYS A 31 2.86 2.90 24.25
CA LYS A 31 1.48 2.85 23.79
C LYS A 31 1.58 2.35 22.35
N LYS A 32 1.20 1.08 22.14
CA LYS A 32 1.24 0.48 20.82
C LYS A 32 0.20 1.22 20.01
N GLU A 33 0.63 2.07 19.07
CA GLU A 33 -0.28 2.69 18.11
C GLU A 33 -1.00 1.55 17.37
N THR A 34 -2.30 1.42 17.66
CA THR A 34 -3.17 0.43 17.03
C THR A 34 -3.67 0.99 15.72
N VAL A 35 -3.54 0.21 14.66
CA VAL A 35 -4.08 0.53 13.34
C VAL A 35 -5.37 -0.26 13.17
N THR A 36 -6.45 0.43 12.79
CA THR A 36 -7.65 -0.25 12.30
C THR A 36 -7.41 -0.58 10.83
N ILE A 37 -7.17 -1.86 10.55
CA ILE A 37 -7.00 -2.34 9.18
C ILE A 37 -8.40 -2.49 8.57
N PRO A 38 -8.70 -1.82 7.44
CA PRO A 38 -9.94 -2.07 6.73
C PRO A 38 -10.02 -3.55 6.36
N LYS A 39 -11.21 -4.14 6.45
CA LYS A 39 -11.51 -5.39 5.78
C LYS A 39 -11.23 -5.15 4.28
N GLY A 40 -10.39 -5.85 3.54
CA GLY A 40 -9.53 -7.01 3.69
C GLY A 40 -8.21 -6.61 3.04
N VAL A 41 -7.70 -5.50 3.54
CA VAL A 41 -6.38 -4.98 3.25
C VAL A 41 -5.35 -5.98 3.75
N VAL A 42 -4.49 -6.46 2.84
CA VAL A 42 -3.36 -7.32 3.23
C VAL A 42 -2.28 -6.43 3.84
N TYR A 43 -2.18 -6.47 5.17
CA TYR A 43 -1.29 -5.59 5.94
C TYR A 43 -0.24 -6.39 6.73
N LYS A 44 1.04 -6.12 6.44
CA LYS A 44 2.20 -6.75 7.10
C LYS A 44 2.83 -5.78 8.09
N TYR A 45 2.68 -6.07 9.38
CA TYR A 45 3.26 -5.29 10.45
C TYR A 45 4.80 -5.39 10.49
N ALA A 46 5.44 -4.29 10.91
CA ALA A 46 6.84 -4.25 11.30
C ALA A 46 6.95 -4.18 12.82
N ASP A 47 8.12 -4.58 13.34
CA ASP A 47 8.42 -4.42 14.75
C ASP A 47 8.36 -2.94 15.15
N ALA A 48 7.88 -2.65 16.35
CA ALA A 48 7.80 -1.28 16.86
C ALA A 48 9.15 -0.54 16.78
N LYS A 49 10.27 -1.25 16.96
CA LYS A 49 11.62 -0.69 16.80
C LYS A 49 11.91 -0.18 15.38
N ILE A 50 11.38 -0.86 14.36
CA ILE A 50 11.53 -0.45 12.95
C ILE A 50 10.67 0.78 12.69
N ILE A 51 9.42 0.81 13.20
CA ILE A 51 8.53 1.97 13.10
C ILE A 51 9.15 3.22 13.73
N GLU A 52 9.68 3.11 14.94
CA GLU A 52 10.32 4.25 15.62
C GLU A 52 11.59 4.71 14.90
N LYS A 53 12.37 3.78 14.33
CA LYS A 53 13.50 4.12 13.45
C LYS A 53 13.04 4.90 12.21
N ALA A 54 11.96 4.45 11.57
CA ALA A 54 11.39 5.11 10.40
C ALA A 54 10.88 6.52 10.74
N LYS A 55 10.13 6.68 11.84
CA LYS A 55 9.69 7.99 12.34
C LYS A 55 10.87 8.93 12.55
N LYS A 56 11.94 8.46 13.21
CA LYS A 56 13.14 9.26 13.42
C LYS A 56 13.80 9.64 12.09
N LEU A 57 13.95 8.69 11.16
CA LEU A 57 14.56 8.94 9.86
C LEU A 57 13.80 9.99 9.04
N ILE A 58 12.47 9.92 9.03
CA ILE A 58 11.59 10.91 8.40
C ILE A 58 11.82 12.29 9.04
N SER A 59 11.74 12.38 10.38
CA SER A 59 11.96 13.65 11.09
C SER A 59 13.35 14.24 10.81
N ASP A 60 14.40 13.42 10.80
CA ASP A 60 15.76 13.87 10.51
C ASP A 60 15.86 14.42 9.08
N ASN A 61 15.23 13.78 8.09
CA ASN A 61 15.26 14.20 6.67
C ASN A 61 14.30 15.36 6.35
N LEU A 62 13.30 15.61 7.20
CA LEU A 62 12.45 16.82 7.14
C LEU A 62 13.11 18.03 7.82
N SER A 63 14.08 17.81 8.70
CA SER A 63 14.81 18.89 9.38
C SER A 63 15.71 19.69 8.43
N GLU A 64 16.23 20.83 8.87
CA GLU A 64 17.21 21.62 8.10
C GLU A 64 18.47 20.82 7.76
N ASN A 65 18.86 19.87 8.61
CA ASN A 65 20.00 18.97 8.41
C ASN A 65 19.62 17.74 7.57
N ASN A 66 18.95 17.94 6.45
CA ASN A 66 18.54 16.87 5.54
C ASN A 66 19.76 16.26 4.84
N ASP A 67 20.10 15.01 5.19
CA ASP A 67 21.19 14.25 4.58
C ASP A 67 20.74 13.31 3.46
N TYR A 68 19.45 13.35 3.10
CA TYR A 68 18.81 12.55 2.05
C TYR A 68 18.97 11.03 2.25
N LYS A 69 19.30 10.54 3.45
CA LYS A 69 19.45 9.11 3.73
C LYS A 69 18.16 8.32 3.53
N ILE A 70 17.00 8.96 3.61
CA ILE A 70 15.71 8.29 3.34
C ILE A 70 15.49 8.00 1.85
N LEU A 71 16.20 8.68 0.94
CA LEU A 71 15.93 8.61 -0.50
C LEU A 71 16.69 7.49 -1.21
N GLN A 72 16.12 7.05 -2.33
CA GLN A 72 16.68 6.10 -3.29
C GLN A 72 16.35 6.57 -4.72
N ASN A 73 16.84 5.87 -5.73
CA ASN A 73 16.60 6.26 -7.14
C ASN A 73 15.12 6.15 -7.53
N ASN A 74 14.45 5.12 -7.00
CA ASN A 74 13.13 4.68 -7.42
C ASN A 74 12.08 5.18 -6.41
N LEU A 75 11.57 6.39 -6.60
CA LEU A 75 10.48 6.97 -5.80
C LEU A 75 9.20 7.07 -6.63
N ILE A 76 8.15 6.39 -6.20
CA ILE A 76 6.81 6.51 -6.77
C ILE A 76 6.09 7.68 -6.11
N ILE A 77 5.55 8.58 -6.93
CA ILE A 77 4.66 9.66 -6.56
C ILE A 77 3.25 9.21 -6.90
N GLY A 78 2.44 9.00 -5.87
CA GLY A 78 1.08 8.52 -6.03
C GLY A 78 0.13 9.56 -6.64
N PRO A 79 -1.07 9.13 -7.03
CA PRO A 79 -1.91 9.90 -7.92
C PRO A 79 -2.50 11.17 -7.29
N GLU A 80 -2.75 11.18 -5.98
CA GLU A 80 -3.34 12.36 -5.34
C GLU A 80 -2.30 13.48 -5.25
N LEU A 81 -1.09 13.16 -4.80
CA LEU A 81 0.01 14.13 -4.76
C LEU A 81 0.38 14.61 -6.16
N TRP A 82 0.39 13.70 -7.14
CA TRP A 82 0.75 14.04 -8.52
C TRP A 82 -0.18 15.07 -9.16
N LYS A 83 -1.48 15.09 -8.80
CA LYS A 83 -2.42 16.12 -9.27
C LYS A 83 -1.91 17.55 -9.02
N ARG A 84 -1.26 17.77 -7.87
CA ARG A 84 -0.68 19.07 -7.49
C ARG A 84 0.76 19.20 -8.01
N PHE A 85 1.57 18.17 -7.81
CA PHE A 85 3.01 18.21 -8.11
C PHE A 85 3.30 18.37 -9.60
N LYS A 86 2.44 17.87 -10.50
CA LYS A 86 2.61 18.04 -11.95
C LYS A 86 2.56 19.50 -12.44
N ALA A 87 2.02 20.41 -11.63
CA ALA A 87 1.98 21.84 -11.94
C ALA A 87 3.22 22.61 -11.43
N ASN A 88 4.10 21.98 -10.64
CA ASN A 88 5.29 22.63 -10.09
C ASN A 88 6.43 22.70 -11.13
N GLU A 89 6.98 23.89 -11.36
CA GLU A 89 8.01 24.14 -12.39
C GLU A 89 9.30 23.33 -12.19
N LYS A 90 9.68 23.01 -10.95
CA LYS A 90 10.87 22.20 -10.68
C LYS A 90 10.61 20.73 -11.00
N ILE A 91 9.42 20.24 -10.66
CA ILE A 91 9.01 18.85 -10.87
C ILE A 91 8.77 18.56 -12.36
N GLN A 92 8.26 19.53 -13.12
CA GLN A 92 8.06 19.39 -14.58
C GLN A 92 9.36 19.13 -15.36
N LYS A 93 10.53 19.47 -14.78
CA LYS A 93 11.84 19.22 -15.41
C LYS A 93 12.30 17.78 -15.28
N ILE A 94 11.62 16.97 -14.46
CA ILE A 94 11.91 15.54 -14.32
C ILE A 94 11.39 14.82 -15.57
N GLU A 95 12.31 14.33 -16.41
CA GLU A 95 11.97 13.61 -17.64
C GLU A 95 11.52 12.15 -17.37
N GLY A 96 10.89 11.50 -18.35
CA GLY A 96 10.54 10.06 -18.26
C GLY A 96 9.53 9.71 -17.17
N GLY A 97 9.51 8.45 -16.71
CA GLY A 97 8.85 8.06 -15.45
C GLY A 97 7.34 8.29 -15.31
N ALA A 98 6.58 8.47 -16.39
CA ALA A 98 5.12 8.56 -16.30
C ALA A 98 4.53 7.23 -15.82
N VAL A 99 3.59 7.27 -14.87
CA VAL A 99 2.91 6.07 -14.33
C VAL A 99 1.41 6.25 -14.47
N GLN A 100 0.70 5.17 -14.78
CA GLN A 100 -0.75 5.12 -14.75
C GLN A 100 -1.20 4.08 -13.72
N PHE A 101 -2.04 4.51 -12.78
CA PHE A 101 -2.66 3.66 -11.79
C PHE A 101 -4.09 3.33 -12.24
N HIS A 102 -4.38 2.05 -12.37
CA HIS A 102 -5.72 1.56 -12.71
C HIS A 102 -6.46 1.25 -11.40
N VAL A 103 -7.41 2.09 -11.05
CA VAL A 103 -8.23 1.99 -9.83
C VAL A 103 -9.67 1.82 -10.27
N ASP A 104 -10.19 0.60 -10.16
CA ASP A 104 -11.48 0.20 -10.75
C ASP A 104 -11.54 0.56 -12.25
N ASP A 105 -12.48 1.41 -12.66
CA ASP A 105 -12.63 1.90 -14.04
C ASP A 105 -11.87 3.21 -14.31
N LEU A 106 -11.11 3.72 -13.32
CA LEU A 106 -10.38 4.99 -13.41
C LEU A 106 -8.91 4.77 -13.72
N ILE A 107 -8.38 5.60 -14.62
CA ILE A 107 -6.94 5.74 -14.85
C ILE A 107 -6.49 7.02 -14.17
N LEU A 108 -5.61 6.89 -13.18
CA LEU A 108 -5.03 8.01 -12.44
C LEU A 108 -3.56 8.18 -12.81
N ASP A 109 -3.15 9.40 -13.13
CA ASP A 109 -1.76 9.69 -13.45
C ASP A 109 -0.90 9.73 -12.19
N GLY A 110 0.33 9.25 -12.32
CA GLY A 110 1.39 9.34 -11.33
C GLY A 110 2.75 9.60 -11.97
N LYS A 111 3.79 9.51 -11.14
CA LYS A 111 5.17 9.68 -11.58
C LYS A 111 6.11 8.77 -10.81
N MET A 112 7.15 8.29 -11.46
CA MET A 112 8.23 7.50 -10.87
C MET A 112 9.55 8.22 -11.16
N CYS A 113 10.24 8.64 -10.11
CA CYS A 113 11.65 9.06 -10.25
C CYS A 113 12.50 7.83 -10.55
N GLN A 114 13.47 7.98 -11.46
CA GLN A 114 14.37 6.90 -11.87
C GLN A 114 15.81 7.14 -11.38
N ASP A 115 16.11 8.32 -10.86
CA ASP A 115 17.39 8.63 -10.24
C ASP A 115 17.25 9.47 -8.95
N ILE A 116 18.36 9.53 -8.22
CA ILE A 116 18.43 10.21 -6.92
C ILE A 116 18.33 11.74 -7.03
N THR A 117 18.69 12.33 -8.18
CA THR A 117 18.62 13.77 -8.41
C THR A 117 17.16 14.21 -8.50
N ASP A 118 16.37 13.48 -9.28
CA ASP A 118 14.92 13.71 -9.41
C ASP A 118 14.19 13.48 -8.09
N THR A 119 14.57 12.40 -7.39
CA THR A 119 14.00 12.08 -6.08
C THR A 119 14.26 13.20 -5.06
N LYS A 120 15.43 13.84 -5.10
CA LYS A 120 15.74 14.99 -4.25
C LYS A 120 14.87 16.21 -4.57
N ILE A 121 14.62 16.48 -5.85
CA ILE A 121 13.73 17.59 -6.27
C ILE A 121 12.34 17.41 -5.67
N VAL A 122 11.77 16.20 -5.78
CA VAL A 122 10.45 15.87 -5.25
C VAL A 122 10.43 15.94 -3.72
N TRP A 123 11.45 15.39 -3.06
CA TRP A 123 11.56 15.43 -1.60
C TRP A 123 11.68 16.86 -1.06
N ASP A 124 12.49 17.71 -1.71
CA ASP A 124 12.66 19.09 -1.29
C ASP A 124 11.36 19.89 -1.45
N GLU A 125 10.57 19.63 -2.51
CA GLU A 125 9.25 20.24 -2.66
C GLU A 125 8.27 19.77 -1.58
N PHE A 126 8.19 18.45 -1.33
CA PHE A 126 7.42 17.89 -0.23
C PHE A 126 7.82 18.48 1.13
N LYS A 127 9.12 18.57 1.41
CA LYS A 127 9.65 19.17 2.64
C LYS A 127 9.24 20.64 2.79
N ASN A 128 9.22 21.41 1.69
CA ASN A 128 8.76 22.79 1.71
C ASN A 128 7.27 22.90 2.10
N GLU A 129 6.42 21.96 1.65
CA GLU A 129 4.99 21.95 1.97
C GLU A 129 4.69 21.47 3.40
N VAL A 130 5.52 20.59 3.98
CA VAL A 130 5.23 19.99 5.29
C VAL A 130 5.25 21.00 6.45
N SER A 131 5.92 22.14 6.28
CA SER A 131 6.09 23.19 7.31
C SER A 131 6.73 22.68 8.62
N ASN A 132 7.04 23.57 9.56
CA ASN A 132 7.68 23.16 10.83
C ASN A 132 6.71 22.49 11.83
N GLN A 133 5.41 22.40 11.52
CA GLN A 133 4.41 21.78 12.39
C GLN A 133 3.75 20.58 11.71
N PHE A 134 4.25 19.40 12.03
CA PHE A 134 3.71 18.12 11.58
C PHE A 134 3.73 17.09 12.69
N ILE A 135 2.92 16.04 12.55
CA ILE A 135 3.01 14.83 13.35
C ILE A 135 3.29 13.63 12.45
N ILE A 136 4.07 12.67 12.94
CA ILE A 136 4.27 11.39 12.26
C ILE A 136 3.52 10.31 13.02
N ARG A 137 2.53 9.70 12.37
CA ARG A 137 1.68 8.67 12.96
C ARG A 137 1.44 7.53 11.98
N LYS A 138 0.86 6.43 12.46
CA LYS A 138 0.33 5.41 11.56
C LYS A 138 -0.90 5.93 10.80
N ALA A 139 -1.15 5.34 9.63
CA ALA A 139 -2.33 5.62 8.84
C ALA A 139 -3.60 5.18 9.57
N ASN A 140 -4.68 5.96 9.40
CA ASN A 140 -6.01 5.57 9.84
C ASN A 140 -6.68 4.68 8.78
N GLU A 141 -7.88 4.17 9.11
CA GLU A 141 -8.62 3.26 8.23
C GLU A 141 -8.91 3.84 6.85
N LEU A 142 -9.26 5.14 6.76
CA LEU A 142 -9.58 5.78 5.47
C LEU A 142 -8.34 5.97 4.60
N GLU A 143 -7.24 6.39 5.21
CA GLU A 143 -5.95 6.57 4.54
C GLU A 143 -5.41 5.22 4.04
N LEU A 144 -5.60 4.15 4.82
CA LEU A 144 -5.26 2.79 4.41
C LEU A 144 -6.14 2.28 3.29
N ALA A 145 -7.45 2.50 3.36
CA ALA A 145 -8.37 2.09 2.30
C ALA A 145 -8.02 2.80 0.98
N TYR A 146 -7.71 4.10 1.03
CA TYR A 146 -7.22 4.84 -0.13
C TYR A 146 -5.90 4.25 -0.65
N TYR A 147 -4.90 4.15 0.22
CA TYR A 147 -3.57 3.67 -0.18
C TYR A 147 -3.64 2.27 -0.80
N TRP A 148 -4.46 1.39 -0.22
CA TRP A 148 -4.73 0.06 -0.74
C TRP A 148 -5.36 0.05 -2.12
N SER A 149 -6.28 0.98 -2.39
CA SER A 149 -6.94 1.07 -3.70
C SER A 149 -5.99 1.48 -4.84
N VAL A 150 -4.87 2.16 -4.54
CA VAL A 150 -3.96 2.71 -5.55
C VAL A 150 -2.69 1.88 -5.77
N ILE A 151 -2.31 1.02 -4.82
CA ILE A 151 -1.10 0.20 -4.95
C ILE A 151 -1.39 -1.18 -5.52
N SER A 152 -0.37 -1.77 -6.14
CA SER A 152 -0.46 -3.09 -6.76
C SER A 152 0.23 -4.20 -5.94
N PHE A 153 0.54 -3.94 -4.67
CA PHE A 153 1.30 -4.81 -3.77
C PHE A 153 0.77 -4.75 -2.33
N ASP A 154 1.02 -5.78 -1.53
CA ASP A 154 0.66 -5.82 -0.10
C ASP A 154 1.18 -4.59 0.65
N ILE A 155 0.38 -4.05 1.59
CA ILE A 155 0.89 -2.99 2.48
C ILE A 155 1.88 -3.60 3.44
N GLU A 156 3.15 -3.27 3.29
CA GLU A 156 4.21 -3.63 4.23
C GLU A 156 4.66 -2.40 5.03
N GLU A 157 4.68 -2.51 6.35
CA GLU A 157 5.26 -1.47 7.21
C GLU A 157 6.80 -1.40 7.06
N PRO A 158 7.40 -0.19 7.13
CA PRO A 158 6.79 1.05 7.64
C PRO A 158 5.97 1.85 6.62
N LEU A 159 4.68 1.98 6.92
CA LEU A 159 3.76 2.94 6.30
C LEU A 159 3.40 4.00 7.34
N LEU A 160 3.75 5.25 7.08
CA LEU A 160 3.58 6.35 8.01
C LEU A 160 2.91 7.54 7.33
N ILE A 161 2.12 8.26 8.11
CA ILE A 161 1.51 9.53 7.69
C ILE A 161 2.29 10.67 8.30
N VAL A 162 2.74 11.58 7.45
CA VAL A 162 3.16 12.92 7.87
C VAL A 162 1.92 13.80 7.79
N GLU A 163 1.27 14.02 8.92
CA GLU A 163 0.07 14.85 9.01
C GLU A 163 0.47 16.30 9.29
N THR A 164 -0.10 17.19 8.49
CA THR A 164 0.04 18.64 8.60
C THR A 164 -1.35 19.27 8.65
N LYS A 165 -1.40 20.58 8.93
CA LYS A 165 -2.66 21.33 8.90
C LYS A 165 -3.37 21.23 7.55
N GLU A 166 -2.63 21.26 6.45
CA GLU A 166 -3.18 21.36 5.09
C GLU A 166 -3.24 20.02 4.35
N HIS A 167 -2.29 19.11 4.61
CA HIS A 167 -2.16 17.83 3.89
C HIS A 167 -1.81 16.66 4.82
N ASN A 168 -2.21 15.44 4.46
CA ASN A 168 -1.79 14.21 5.12
C ASN A 168 -1.00 13.39 4.11
N TYR A 169 0.31 13.26 4.29
CA TYR A 169 1.15 12.59 3.30
C TYR A 169 1.40 11.14 3.67
N ILE A 170 1.24 10.24 2.71
CA ILE A 170 1.49 8.81 2.84
C ILE A 170 2.94 8.54 2.45
N LEU A 171 3.72 7.98 3.37
CA LEU A 171 5.09 7.56 3.13
C LEU A 171 5.18 6.04 3.36
N ASN A 172 5.46 5.27 2.29
CA ASN A 172 5.80 3.85 2.41
C ASN A 172 7.31 3.67 2.23
N LEU A 173 7.95 3.09 3.25
CA LEU A 173 9.39 2.83 3.29
C LEU A 173 9.64 1.31 3.16
N LEU A 174 10.65 0.95 2.39
CA LEU A 174 11.13 -0.42 2.30
C LEU A 174 11.64 -0.89 3.66
N LYS A 175 11.07 -1.97 4.21
CA LYS A 175 11.45 -2.51 5.52
C LYS A 175 12.94 -2.84 5.66
N LYS A 176 13.59 -3.27 4.57
CA LYS A 176 14.99 -3.74 4.57
C LYS A 176 16.01 -2.66 4.92
N ASP A 177 15.82 -1.44 4.42
CA ASP A 177 16.80 -0.36 4.45
C ASP A 177 16.20 1.02 4.74
N LEU A 178 14.88 1.08 4.98
CA LEU A 178 14.11 2.29 5.25
C LEU A 178 14.23 3.35 4.14
N LYS A 179 14.36 2.90 2.89
CA LYS A 179 14.30 3.79 1.73
C LYS A 179 12.86 4.07 1.35
N LEU A 180 12.54 5.34 1.07
CA LEU A 180 11.23 5.77 0.64
C LEU A 180 10.91 5.18 -0.74
N LEU A 181 9.88 4.34 -0.81
CA LEU A 181 9.39 3.75 -2.06
C LEU A 181 8.24 4.57 -2.64
N TRP A 182 7.35 5.04 -1.78
CA TRP A 182 6.11 5.70 -2.17
C TRP A 182 5.91 6.98 -1.37
N LEU A 183 5.59 8.06 -2.07
CA LEU A 183 5.16 9.34 -1.51
C LEU A 183 3.86 9.75 -2.17
N ASP A 184 2.84 10.04 -1.38
CA ASP A 184 1.54 10.48 -1.88
C ASP A 184 0.81 11.33 -0.85
N GLU A 185 -0.38 11.78 -1.20
CA GLU A 185 -1.27 12.51 -0.34
C GLU A 185 -2.53 11.66 -0.09
N ALA A 186 -2.94 11.55 1.17
CA ALA A 186 -4.26 11.03 1.47
C ALA A 186 -5.30 12.13 1.17
N PRO A 187 -6.35 11.84 0.39
CA PRO A 187 -7.35 12.84 0.04
C PRO A 187 -8.05 13.38 1.30
N LYS A 188 -7.99 14.70 1.52
CA LYS A 188 -8.71 15.33 2.63
C LYS A 188 -10.21 15.33 2.35
N THR A 189 -10.93 14.70 3.25
CA THR A 189 -12.39 14.54 3.21
C THR A 189 -13.12 15.88 3.34
N ASN A 190 -13.35 16.58 2.21
CA ASN A 190 -14.66 17.23 2.00
C ASN A 190 -15.71 16.22 1.51
N TYR A 191 -15.28 14.99 1.24
CA TYR A 191 -16.13 13.81 1.17
C TYR A 191 -16.33 13.29 2.58
N ILE A 192 -17.36 13.78 3.26
CA ILE A 192 -17.81 13.18 4.50
C ILE A 192 -18.14 11.71 4.19
N ARG A 193 -17.22 10.77 4.50
CA ARG A 193 -17.58 9.38 4.75
C ARG A 193 -18.39 9.38 6.05
N VAL A 194 -19.63 9.83 5.97
CA VAL A 194 -20.65 9.39 6.92
C VAL A 194 -20.85 7.92 6.60
N PRO A 195 -20.83 7.01 7.58
CA PRO A 195 -21.31 5.66 7.35
C PRO A 195 -22.73 5.76 6.78
N GLY A 196 -22.91 5.33 5.53
CA GLY A 196 -24.24 5.11 4.96
C GLY A 196 -24.70 5.97 3.79
N LYS A 197 -23.89 6.88 3.21
CA LYS A 197 -24.28 7.59 1.96
C LYS A 197 -23.12 7.79 1.00
N ILE A 198 -23.27 7.30 -0.23
CA ILE A 198 -22.30 7.46 -1.32
C ILE A 198 -22.97 8.27 -2.44
N TYR A 199 -22.19 9.08 -3.13
CA TYR A 199 -22.63 9.84 -4.31
C TYR A 199 -21.84 9.34 -5.53
N GLN A 200 -22.54 8.92 -6.58
CA GLN A 200 -21.96 8.55 -7.88
C GLN A 200 -22.68 9.33 -8.99
N ASN A 201 -21.92 9.99 -9.86
CA ASN A 201 -22.44 10.83 -10.96
C ASN A 201 -23.48 11.88 -10.54
N GLY A 202 -23.32 12.48 -9.35
CA GLY A 202 -24.21 13.51 -8.83
C GLY A 202 -25.54 13.01 -8.28
N ASN A 203 -25.76 11.69 -8.21
CA ASN A 203 -26.95 11.08 -7.62
C ASN A 203 -26.61 10.46 -6.25
N GLU A 204 -27.52 10.63 -5.29
CA GLU A 204 -27.49 9.94 -4.00
C GLU A 204 -27.85 8.47 -4.23
N ILE A 205 -26.97 7.56 -3.81
CA ILE A 205 -27.27 6.13 -3.77
C ILE A 205 -27.35 5.70 -2.30
N GLU A 206 -28.41 4.97 -1.94
CA GLU A 206 -28.55 4.34 -0.61
C GLU A 206 -27.38 3.36 -0.39
N SER A 207 -26.92 3.28 0.86
CA SER A 207 -25.84 2.41 1.27
C SER A 207 -26.04 0.99 0.74
N VAL A 208 -25.20 0.60 -0.20
CA VAL A 208 -25.18 -0.78 -0.66
C VAL A 208 -24.52 -1.60 0.44
N SER A 209 -25.30 -2.55 0.95
CA SER A 209 -24.92 -3.74 1.71
C SER A 209 -23.54 -4.29 1.37
N GLU A 210 -22.96 -5.08 2.30
CA GLU A 210 -21.85 -6.04 2.08
C GLU A 210 -21.56 -6.27 0.60
N GLY A 211 -20.32 -5.99 0.15
CA GLY A 211 -19.97 -6.11 -1.26
C GLY A 211 -20.47 -7.41 -1.85
N ILE A 212 -20.97 -7.32 -3.07
CA ILE A 212 -21.45 -8.50 -3.76
C ILE A 212 -20.22 -9.39 -3.96
N LYS A 213 -20.24 -10.60 -3.39
CA LYS A 213 -19.28 -11.63 -3.75
C LYS A 213 -19.41 -11.87 -5.24
N GLU A 214 -18.31 -11.74 -5.94
CA GLU A 214 -18.29 -11.83 -7.38
C GLU A 214 -17.35 -12.95 -7.79
N THR A 215 -17.68 -13.53 -8.93
CA THR A 215 -16.81 -14.45 -9.64
C THR A 215 -16.48 -13.79 -10.97
N ARG A 216 -15.26 -13.30 -11.14
CA ARG A 216 -14.81 -12.61 -12.36
C ARG A 216 -13.29 -12.58 -12.50
N LEU A 217 -12.81 -12.19 -13.69
CA LEU A 217 -11.45 -11.71 -13.87
C LEU A 217 -11.24 -10.44 -13.03
N GLU A 218 -10.22 -10.48 -12.18
CA GLU A 218 -9.88 -9.40 -11.27
C GLU A 218 -8.73 -8.55 -11.82
N LYS A 219 -7.70 -9.18 -12.38
CA LYS A 219 -6.50 -8.48 -12.85
C LYS A 219 -5.82 -9.20 -14.01
N VAL A 220 -5.26 -8.42 -14.92
CA VAL A 220 -4.30 -8.89 -15.93
C VAL A 220 -2.94 -8.28 -15.60
N VAL A 221 -1.89 -9.11 -15.54
CA VAL A 221 -0.52 -8.66 -15.26
C VAL A 221 0.36 -9.05 -16.44
N PHE A 222 1.04 -8.08 -17.03
CA PHE A 222 2.09 -8.34 -18.01
C PHE A 222 3.45 -8.36 -17.31
N LEU A 223 4.27 -9.39 -17.59
CA LEU A 223 5.59 -9.53 -16.98
C LEU A 223 6.72 -9.08 -17.91
N ASN A 224 6.37 -8.52 -19.07
CA ASN A 224 7.26 -7.95 -20.07
C ASN A 224 7.08 -6.43 -20.15
N SER A 225 8.06 -5.73 -20.72
CA SER A 225 7.93 -4.30 -21.02
C SER A 225 6.99 -4.05 -22.20
N ASP A 226 6.46 -2.83 -22.32
CA ASP A 226 5.58 -2.45 -23.44
C ASP A 226 6.26 -2.64 -24.81
N ALA A 227 7.56 -2.35 -24.89
CA ALA A 227 8.35 -2.55 -26.11
C ALA A 227 8.41 -4.04 -26.49
N GLU A 228 8.68 -4.91 -25.52
CA GLU A 228 8.71 -6.36 -25.72
C GLU A 228 7.33 -6.90 -26.11
N LEU A 229 6.25 -6.40 -25.49
CA LEU A 229 4.87 -6.83 -25.82
C LEU A 229 4.48 -6.40 -27.24
N ALA A 230 4.81 -5.17 -27.64
CA ALA A 230 4.51 -4.65 -28.97
C ALA A 230 5.30 -5.38 -30.09
N GLU A 231 6.53 -5.77 -29.80
CA GLU A 231 7.38 -6.52 -30.74
C GLU A 231 6.93 -7.99 -30.88
N ASN A 232 6.47 -8.60 -29.79
CA ASN A 232 6.28 -10.04 -29.71
C ASN A 232 4.81 -10.49 -29.71
N SER A 233 3.86 -9.58 -29.58
CA SER A 233 2.41 -9.85 -29.58
C SER A 233 1.62 -8.80 -30.35
N SER A 234 0.29 -8.93 -30.37
CA SER A 234 -0.63 -7.83 -30.68
C SER A 234 -1.67 -7.67 -29.57
N LEU A 235 -2.31 -6.50 -29.49
CA LEU A 235 -3.38 -6.26 -28.53
C LEU A 235 -4.55 -7.22 -28.76
N GLU A 236 -4.86 -7.52 -30.02
CA GLU A 236 -5.92 -8.46 -30.42
C GLU A 236 -5.62 -9.88 -29.94
N ASP A 237 -4.36 -10.33 -30.07
CA ASP A 237 -3.94 -11.65 -29.60
C ASP A 237 -4.05 -11.77 -28.07
N LEU A 238 -3.63 -10.73 -27.34
CA LEU A 238 -3.75 -10.68 -25.87
C LEU A 238 -5.22 -10.66 -25.43
N GLN A 239 -6.07 -9.88 -26.11
CA GLN A 239 -7.51 -9.86 -25.85
C GLN A 239 -8.16 -11.22 -26.12
N LEU A 240 -7.75 -11.92 -27.18
CA LEU A 240 -8.28 -13.24 -27.51
C LEU A 240 -7.95 -14.27 -26.42
N ILE A 241 -6.76 -14.21 -25.81
CA ILE A 241 -6.37 -15.09 -24.70
C ILE A 241 -7.27 -14.84 -23.49
N ILE A 242 -7.48 -13.57 -23.13
CA ILE A 242 -8.34 -13.17 -22.02
C ILE A 242 -9.77 -13.67 -22.27
N GLN A 243 -10.36 -13.34 -23.42
CA GLN A 243 -11.74 -13.70 -23.76
C GLN A 243 -11.99 -15.21 -23.73
N LYS A 244 -11.06 -16.00 -24.27
CA LYS A 244 -11.19 -17.47 -24.28
C LYS A 244 -11.12 -18.05 -22.86
N THR A 245 -10.20 -17.55 -22.05
CA THR A 245 -9.99 -18.04 -20.69
C THR A 245 -11.14 -17.61 -19.77
N ASP A 246 -11.59 -16.35 -19.90
CA ASP A 246 -12.75 -15.79 -19.18
C ASP A 246 -14.02 -16.58 -19.47
N LYS A 247 -14.26 -16.95 -20.73
CA LYS A 247 -15.42 -17.76 -21.10
C LYS A 247 -15.43 -19.10 -20.35
N ILE A 248 -14.30 -19.81 -20.33
CA ILE A 248 -14.17 -21.11 -19.63
C ILE A 248 -14.35 -20.91 -18.12
N PHE A 249 -13.76 -19.84 -17.58
CA PHE A 249 -13.86 -19.50 -16.17
C PHE A 249 -15.31 -19.24 -15.75
N ASP A 250 -16.03 -18.40 -16.50
CA ASP A 250 -17.43 -18.06 -16.23
C ASP A 250 -18.34 -19.29 -16.30
N GLU A 251 -18.13 -20.17 -17.29
CA GLU A 251 -18.91 -21.41 -17.43
C GLU A 251 -18.76 -22.34 -16.21
N LEU A 252 -17.60 -22.34 -15.57
CA LEU A 252 -17.28 -23.28 -14.49
C LEU A 252 -17.50 -22.69 -13.08
N PHE A 253 -17.15 -21.42 -12.87
CA PHE A 253 -17.07 -20.85 -11.53
C PHE A 253 -18.18 -19.86 -11.19
N LYS A 254 -18.95 -19.35 -12.16
CA LYS A 254 -19.97 -18.30 -11.94
C LYS A 254 -20.97 -18.63 -10.83
N ASN A 255 -21.28 -19.91 -10.64
CA ASN A 255 -22.20 -20.40 -9.60
C ASN A 255 -21.49 -21.15 -8.46
N SER A 256 -20.16 -21.02 -8.35
CA SER A 256 -19.39 -21.66 -7.27
C SER A 256 -19.80 -21.08 -5.92
N MET A 257 -20.15 -21.97 -4.97
CA MET A 257 -20.41 -21.58 -3.58
C MET A 257 -19.12 -21.43 -2.78
N LYS A 258 -18.03 -22.01 -3.27
CA LYS A 258 -16.69 -21.96 -2.68
C LYS A 258 -15.96 -20.70 -3.12
N SER A 259 -15.17 -20.12 -2.21
CA SER A 259 -14.44 -18.87 -2.44
C SER A 259 -12.95 -19.09 -2.57
N GLY A 260 -12.31 -18.37 -3.49
CA GLY A 260 -10.85 -18.35 -3.59
C GLY A 260 -10.35 -17.61 -4.81
N LYS A 261 -9.06 -17.75 -5.08
CA LYS A 261 -8.38 -17.08 -6.21
C LYS A 261 -7.67 -18.07 -7.10
N ILE A 262 -7.71 -17.78 -8.40
CA ILE A 262 -7.04 -18.57 -9.43
C ILE A 262 -6.13 -17.64 -10.21
N MET A 263 -4.85 -17.97 -10.28
CA MET A 263 -3.91 -17.34 -11.19
C MET A 263 -3.65 -18.29 -12.35
N VAL A 264 -3.80 -17.79 -13.58
CA VAL A 264 -3.42 -18.49 -14.81
C VAL A 264 -2.29 -17.71 -15.44
N GLU A 265 -1.08 -18.25 -15.42
CA GLU A 265 0.07 -17.66 -16.08
C GLU A 265 0.27 -18.32 -17.45
N PHE A 266 0.29 -17.48 -18.48
CA PHE A 266 0.64 -17.85 -19.84
C PHE A 266 2.07 -17.41 -20.13
N GLU A 267 2.91 -18.33 -20.58
CA GLU A 267 4.16 -18.04 -21.29
C GLU A 267 3.96 -18.38 -22.77
N LEU A 268 3.69 -17.36 -23.58
CA LEU A 268 3.47 -17.50 -25.02
C LEU A 268 4.81 -17.65 -25.71
N LYS A 269 5.02 -18.78 -26.39
CA LYS A 269 6.26 -19.08 -27.13
C LYS A 269 5.95 -19.22 -28.61
N LYS A 270 6.97 -19.19 -29.46
CA LYS A 270 6.83 -19.32 -30.93
C LYS A 270 6.05 -20.55 -31.40
N LYS A 271 6.15 -21.67 -30.68
CA LYS A 271 5.61 -22.97 -31.14
C LYS A 271 4.54 -23.54 -30.23
N LYS A 272 4.80 -23.52 -28.92
CA LYS A 272 3.91 -24.09 -27.92
C LYS A 272 3.95 -23.23 -26.67
N ASN A 273 2.79 -22.74 -26.29
CA ASN A 273 2.63 -21.97 -25.07
C ASN A 273 2.72 -22.90 -23.86
N GLU A 274 3.22 -22.36 -22.76
CA GLU A 274 3.16 -23.00 -21.45
C GLU A 274 2.14 -22.26 -20.61
N ILE A 275 1.31 -23.01 -19.89
CA ILE A 275 0.27 -22.46 -19.02
C ILE A 275 0.48 -23.08 -17.64
N THR A 276 0.63 -22.23 -16.63
CA THR A 276 0.76 -22.66 -15.23
C THR A 276 -0.36 -22.07 -14.39
N TYR A 277 -0.71 -22.77 -13.33
CA TYR A 277 -1.85 -22.43 -12.49
C TYR A 277 -1.41 -22.35 -11.03
N ALA A 278 -1.95 -21.38 -10.31
CA ALA A 278 -1.88 -21.35 -8.86
C ALA A 278 -3.26 -21.06 -8.30
N VAL A 279 -3.58 -21.69 -7.17
CA VAL A 279 -4.85 -21.50 -6.46
C VAL A 279 -4.60 -21.09 -5.02
N LYS A 280 -5.52 -20.31 -4.48
CA LYS A 280 -5.52 -19.87 -3.09
C LYS A 280 -6.91 -20.08 -2.49
N ASP A 281 -6.95 -20.37 -1.19
CA ASP A 281 -8.16 -20.55 -0.38
C ASP A 281 -8.98 -21.81 -0.73
N ASP A 282 -10.25 -21.88 -0.31
CA ASP A 282 -11.09 -23.09 -0.36
C ASP A 282 -11.79 -23.28 -1.72
N LEU A 283 -11.02 -23.27 -2.81
CA LEU A 283 -11.53 -23.54 -4.16
C LEU A 283 -11.97 -25.01 -4.33
N ASP A 284 -12.95 -25.23 -5.20
CA ASP A 284 -13.35 -26.57 -5.59
C ASP A 284 -12.30 -27.17 -6.54
N LEU A 285 -11.55 -28.15 -6.04
CA LEU A 285 -10.44 -28.77 -6.77
C LEU A 285 -10.91 -29.62 -7.97
N ASP A 286 -12.15 -30.11 -7.98
CA ASP A 286 -12.66 -30.88 -9.11
C ASP A 286 -13.12 -29.95 -10.24
N ILE A 287 -13.73 -28.81 -9.90
CA ILE A 287 -13.99 -27.74 -10.87
C ILE A 287 -12.66 -27.19 -11.42
N MET A 288 -11.65 -27.01 -10.56
CA MET A 288 -10.32 -26.55 -10.98
C MET A 288 -9.65 -27.49 -11.99
N LYS A 289 -9.69 -28.82 -11.76
CA LYS A 289 -9.13 -29.80 -12.71
C LYS A 289 -9.81 -29.71 -14.08
N GLU A 290 -11.12 -29.52 -14.12
CA GLU A 290 -11.84 -29.36 -15.38
C GLU A 290 -11.52 -28.01 -16.04
N PHE A 291 -11.32 -26.94 -15.26
CA PHE A 291 -10.86 -25.65 -15.76
C PHE A 291 -9.48 -25.76 -16.42
N GLU A 292 -8.48 -26.35 -15.73
CA GLU A 292 -7.14 -26.57 -16.29
C GLU A 292 -7.20 -27.38 -17.58
N LYS A 293 -8.01 -28.45 -17.60
CA LYS A 293 -8.17 -29.30 -18.78
C LYS A 293 -8.74 -28.52 -19.97
N ARG A 294 -9.78 -27.71 -19.76
CA ARG A 294 -10.41 -26.92 -20.84
C ARG A 294 -9.49 -25.82 -21.35
N VAL A 295 -8.83 -25.09 -20.45
CA VAL A 295 -7.84 -24.07 -20.81
C VAL A 295 -6.70 -24.71 -21.61
N ASN A 296 -6.12 -25.82 -21.16
CA ASN A 296 -5.05 -26.50 -21.91
C ASN A 296 -5.50 -27.10 -23.26
N SER A 297 -6.80 -27.29 -23.48
CA SER A 297 -7.34 -27.81 -24.75
C SER A 297 -7.61 -26.72 -25.78
N GLU A 298 -7.67 -25.45 -25.35
CA GLU A 298 -7.87 -24.31 -26.24
C GLU A 298 -6.65 -24.00 -27.10
N GLN A 299 -6.91 -23.38 -28.26
CA GLN A 299 -5.86 -22.88 -29.15
C GLN A 299 -5.66 -21.39 -28.90
N TYR A 300 -4.51 -21.02 -28.36
CA TYR A 300 -4.15 -19.63 -28.07
C TYR A 300 -3.12 -19.09 -29.07
N PRO A 301 -3.10 -17.77 -29.34
CA PRO A 301 -2.03 -17.12 -30.08
C PRO A 301 -0.64 -17.44 -29.50
N ASN A 302 0.35 -17.54 -30.40
CA ASN A 302 1.75 -17.72 -30.05
C ASN A 302 2.48 -16.37 -30.09
N SER A 303 3.61 -16.27 -29.39
CA SER A 303 4.52 -15.14 -29.58
C SER A 303 5.08 -15.12 -31.01
N LYS A 304 5.22 -13.91 -31.57
CA LYS A 304 5.86 -13.66 -32.87
C LYS A 304 7.34 -14.00 -32.83
N ASN A 305 8.07 -13.43 -31.86
CA ASN A 305 9.50 -13.64 -31.68
C ASN A 305 9.80 -14.23 -30.30
N ASP A 306 10.14 -13.40 -29.33
CA ASP A 306 10.61 -13.85 -28.03
C ASP A 306 9.44 -14.15 -27.07
N PRO A 307 9.62 -15.06 -26.10
CA PRO A 307 8.54 -15.42 -25.19
C PRO A 307 7.98 -14.21 -24.44
N ILE A 308 6.66 -14.16 -24.34
CA ILE A 308 5.95 -13.14 -23.55
C ILE A 308 5.12 -13.81 -22.47
N LYS A 309 5.01 -13.15 -21.33
CA LYS A 309 4.34 -13.66 -20.14
C LYS A 309 3.22 -12.73 -19.70
N LEU A 310 2.05 -13.32 -19.47
CA LEU A 310 0.91 -12.65 -18.86
C LEU A 310 0.26 -13.53 -17.81
N GLN A 311 -0.30 -12.90 -16.78
CA GLN A 311 -1.07 -13.57 -15.73
C GLN A 311 -2.50 -13.05 -15.74
N LEU A 312 -3.46 -13.97 -15.71
CA LEU A 312 -4.87 -13.70 -15.48
C LEU A 312 -5.19 -14.11 -14.04
N ILE A 313 -5.58 -13.14 -13.23
CA ILE A 313 -5.96 -13.39 -11.84
C ILE A 313 -7.47 -13.29 -11.75
N TYR A 314 -8.09 -14.39 -11.36
CA TYR A 314 -9.50 -14.53 -11.14
C TYR A 314 -9.81 -14.63 -9.66
N LYS A 315 -10.98 -14.11 -9.33
CA LYS A 315 -11.57 -14.23 -8.00
C LYS A 315 -12.87 -15.02 -8.13
N VAL A 316 -13.12 -15.94 -7.21
CA VAL A 316 -14.30 -16.82 -7.22
C VAL A 316 -15.07 -16.62 -5.93
N ASN A 317 -16.34 -16.27 -6.04
CA ASN A 317 -17.26 -16.03 -4.93
C ASN A 317 -16.59 -15.29 -3.76
N SER A 318 -15.82 -14.27 -4.10
CA SER A 318 -15.02 -13.52 -3.16
C SER A 318 -15.30 -12.04 -3.35
N PHE A 319 -15.08 -11.29 -2.28
CA PHE A 319 -15.15 -9.84 -2.35
C PHE A 319 -14.05 -9.33 -3.30
N ASN A 320 -14.21 -8.11 -3.83
CA ASN A 320 -13.09 -7.45 -4.50
C ASN A 320 -11.91 -7.38 -3.54
N ASP A 321 -10.66 -7.45 -4.01
CA ASP A 321 -9.50 -7.24 -3.13
C ASP A 321 -9.49 -5.88 -2.44
N THR A 322 -10.44 -4.98 -2.73
CA THR A 322 -10.74 -3.78 -1.95
C THR A 322 -11.60 -4.01 -0.68
N GLU A 323 -11.81 -5.27 -0.27
CA GLU A 323 -12.68 -5.68 0.85
C GLU A 323 -12.20 -6.86 1.70
#